data_AF-A0A7J5MZI7-F1
#
_entry.id   AF-A0A7J5MZI7-F1
#
_cell.length_a   1.000
_cell.length_b   1.000
_cell.length_c   1.000
_cell.angle_alpha   90.00
_cell.angle_beta   90.00
_cell.angle_gamma   90.00
#
_symmetry.space_group_name_H-M   'P 1'
#
loop_
_entity.id
_entity.type
_entity.pdbx_description
1 polymer ?
#
loop_
_entity_poly.entity_id
_entity_poly.type
_entity_poly.pdbx_seq_one_letter_code
_entity_poly.pdbx_strand_id
1 'polypeptide(L)'
;MLGMGSIAKNEVTEDSKRIIDICRDLVKRSGITNAEFYKKSGMRNNYWHVRLRYEAPLTTSDVEHIASTFGLTSLDIYTRALGSDAARAYAAREREFRVTDELVDRIASRPEDFGVAANDDPNKTLEAETPRD
;
A
#
# COMPACT_ATOMS: atom_id res chain seq x y z
N MET A 1 -17.57 -2.78 31.39
CA MET A 1 -16.95 -3.84 30.56
C MET A 1 -17.46 -3.62 29.14
N LEU A 2 -16.69 -2.92 28.30
CA LEU A 2 -17.07 -2.74 26.89
C LEU A 2 -16.92 -4.10 26.20
N GLY A 3 -18.05 -4.74 25.89
CA GLY A 3 -18.04 -5.99 25.13
C GLY A 3 -17.41 -5.72 23.77
N MET A 4 -16.29 -6.37 23.47
CA MET A 4 -15.75 -6.39 22.13
C MET A 4 -16.80 -7.04 21.23
N GLY A 5 -17.47 -6.24 20.40
CA GLY A 5 -18.41 -6.75 19.41
C GLY A 5 -17.68 -7.75 18.49
N SER A 6 -18.29 -8.90 18.25
CA SER A 6 -17.77 -9.88 17.29
C SER A 6 -17.84 -9.31 15.87
N ILE A 7 -16.74 -9.37 15.12
CA ILE A 7 -16.69 -8.98 13.71
C ILE A 7 -17.59 -9.92 12.91
N ALA A 8 -18.57 -9.37 12.19
CA ALA A 8 -19.44 -10.18 11.34
C ALA A 8 -18.62 -10.74 10.16
N LYS A 9 -18.77 -12.04 9.87
CA LYS A 9 -18.00 -12.74 8.82
C LYS A 9 -18.05 -12.06 7.45
N ASN A 10 -19.16 -11.39 7.15
CA ASN A 10 -19.39 -10.71 5.87
C ASN A 10 -19.54 -9.19 6.06
N GLU A 11 -18.98 -8.63 7.13
CA GLU A 11 -18.95 -7.19 7.30
C GLU A 11 -18.31 -6.52 6.07
N VAL A 12 -19.00 -5.50 5.53
CA VAL A 12 -18.48 -4.68 4.44
C VAL A 12 -18.24 -3.28 4.98
N THR A 13 -16.98 -3.03 5.36
CA THR A 13 -16.52 -1.73 5.86
C THR A 13 -16.59 -0.66 4.77
N GLU A 14 -16.48 0.62 5.15
CA GLU A 14 -16.41 1.71 4.17
C GLU A 14 -15.23 1.57 3.20
N ASP A 15 -14.08 1.10 3.69
CA ASP A 15 -12.93 0.81 2.83
C ASP A 15 -13.26 -0.33 1.85
N SER A 16 -13.95 -1.37 2.31
CA SER A 16 -14.40 -2.46 1.45
C SER A 16 -15.34 -1.96 0.35
N LYS A 17 -16.26 -1.03 0.67
CA LYS A 17 -17.15 -0.40 -0.33
C LYS A 17 -16.36 0.40 -1.35
N ARG A 18 -15.38 1.21 -0.94
CA ARG A 18 -14.51 1.97 -1.86
C ARG A 18 -13.74 1.04 -2.79
N ILE A 19 -13.20 -0.06 -2.28
CA ILE A 19 -12.50 -1.08 -3.09
C ILE A 19 -13.46 -1.68 -4.12
N ILE A 20 -14.66 -2.08 -3.70
CA ILE A 20 -15.70 -2.61 -4.59
C ILE A 20 -16.07 -1.59 -5.68
N ASP A 21 -16.17 -0.31 -5.33
CA ASP A 21 -16.49 0.75 -6.27
C ASP A 21 -15.40 0.95 -7.33
N ILE A 22 -14.12 0.94 -6.92
CA ILE A 22 -12.99 0.99 -7.86
C ILE A 22 -13.01 -0.21 -8.81
N CYS A 23 -13.19 -1.42 -8.29
CA CYS A 23 -13.30 -2.64 -9.11
C CYS A 23 -14.47 -2.55 -10.10
N ARG A 24 -15.65 -2.09 -9.64
CA ARG A 24 -16.84 -1.90 -10.47
C ARG A 24 -16.59 -0.90 -11.59
N ASP A 25 -15.95 0.22 -11.27
CA ASP A 25 -15.64 1.27 -12.23
C ASP A 25 -14.59 0.85 -13.25
N LEU A 26 -13.62 0.02 -12.88
CA LEU A 26 -12.67 -0.58 -13.82
C LEU A 26 -13.38 -1.43 -14.87
N VAL A 27 -14.28 -2.31 -14.43
CA VAL A 27 -15.08 -3.13 -15.36
C VAL A 27 -15.90 -2.23 -16.28
N LYS A 28 -16.63 -1.25 -15.74
CA LYS A 28 -17.46 -0.32 -16.53
C LYS A 28 -16.67 0.48 -17.56
N ARG A 29 -15.48 0.99 -17.20
CA ARG A 29 -14.66 1.84 -18.07
C ARG A 29 -13.86 1.06 -19.09
N SER A 30 -13.62 -0.22 -18.86
CA SER A 30 -12.82 -1.06 -19.76
C SER A 30 -13.49 -1.36 -21.11
N GLY A 31 -14.81 -1.16 -21.23
CA GLY A 31 -15.58 -1.48 -22.42
C GLY A 31 -15.77 -2.98 -22.69
N ILE A 32 -15.25 -3.87 -21.82
CA ILE A 32 -15.45 -5.32 -21.96
C ILE A 32 -16.83 -5.72 -21.42
N THR A 33 -17.39 -6.79 -21.97
CA THR A 33 -18.63 -7.36 -21.46
C THR A 33 -18.41 -8.06 -20.12
N ASN A 34 -19.48 -8.20 -19.32
CA ASN A 34 -19.41 -8.99 -18.09
C ASN A 34 -18.94 -10.43 -18.34
N ALA A 35 -19.34 -11.05 -19.45
CA ALA A 35 -18.91 -12.40 -19.81
C ALA A 35 -17.39 -12.48 -20.06
N GLU A 36 -16.82 -11.51 -20.76
CA GLU A 36 -15.37 -11.41 -20.96
C GLU A 36 -14.63 -11.14 -19.65
N PHE A 37 -15.17 -10.25 -18.81
CA PHE A 37 -14.62 -9.99 -17.49
C PHE A 37 -14.56 -11.27 -16.64
N TYR A 38 -15.66 -12.03 -16.57
CA TYR A 38 -15.70 -13.31 -15.82
C TYR A 38 -14.68 -14.31 -16.34
N LYS A 39 -14.53 -14.41 -17.67
CA LYS A 39 -13.56 -15.31 -18.30
C LYS A 39 -12.12 -14.92 -17.95
N LYS A 40 -11.79 -13.63 -17.95
CA LYS A 40 -10.43 -13.14 -17.68
C LYS A 40 -10.07 -13.14 -16.19
N SER A 41 -11.01 -12.76 -15.34
CA SER A 41 -10.80 -12.67 -13.88
C SER A 41 -11.01 -14.00 -13.16
N GLY A 42 -11.64 -15.00 -13.79
CA GLY A 42 -12.07 -16.23 -13.12
C GLY A 42 -13.28 -16.04 -12.19
N MET A 43 -13.85 -14.84 -12.12
CA MET A 43 -15.00 -14.56 -11.27
C MET A 43 -16.29 -15.20 -11.79
N ARG A 44 -17.07 -15.77 -10.88
CA ARG A 44 -18.42 -16.27 -11.18
C ARG A 44 -19.42 -15.12 -11.14
N ASN A 45 -20.42 -15.14 -12.03
CA ASN A 45 -21.45 -14.10 -12.11
C ASN A 45 -22.16 -13.84 -10.76
N ASN A 46 -22.72 -14.87 -10.13
CA ASN A 46 -23.42 -14.70 -8.85
C ASN A 46 -22.48 -14.20 -7.75
N TYR A 47 -21.24 -14.70 -7.72
CA TYR A 47 -20.23 -14.27 -6.75
C TYR A 47 -19.97 -12.76 -6.90
N TRP A 48 -19.72 -12.28 -8.12
CA TRP A 48 -19.50 -10.86 -8.41
C TRP A 48 -20.69 -9.97 -8.02
N HIS A 49 -21.91 -10.36 -8.37
CA HIS A 49 -23.10 -9.56 -8.09
C HIS A 49 -23.40 -9.40 -6.59
N VAL A 50 -23.13 -10.42 -5.77
CA VAL A 50 -23.23 -10.32 -4.30
C VAL A 50 -22.33 -9.22 -3.76
N ARG A 51 -21.09 -9.10 -4.27
CA ARG A 51 -20.14 -8.06 -3.82
C ARG A 51 -20.56 -6.68 -4.32
N LEU A 52 -21.10 -6.59 -5.54
CA LEU A 52 -21.61 -5.32 -6.07
C LEU A 52 -22.79 -4.74 -5.27
N ARG A 53 -23.49 -5.57 -4.48
CA ARG A 53 -24.56 -5.14 -3.55
C ARG A 53 -24.06 -4.91 -2.12
N TYR A 54 -22.74 -4.99 -1.88
CA TYR A 54 -22.14 -4.88 -0.56
C TYR A 54 -22.65 -5.91 0.46
N GLU A 55 -23.06 -7.09 -0.01
CA GLU A 55 -23.51 -8.19 0.86
C GLU A 55 -22.34 -9.02 1.42
N ALA A 56 -21.18 -8.92 0.78
CA ALA A 56 -19.92 -9.52 1.22
C ALA A 56 -18.74 -8.70 0.67
N PRO A 57 -17.59 -8.68 1.35
CA PRO A 57 -16.40 -8.02 0.84
C PRO A 57 -15.78 -8.79 -0.33
N LEU A 58 -14.93 -8.10 -1.10
CA LEU A 58 -13.95 -8.76 -1.97
C LEU A 58 -12.79 -9.24 -1.10
N THR A 59 -12.35 -10.47 -1.32
CA THR A 59 -11.10 -10.96 -0.73
C THR A 59 -9.90 -10.34 -1.43
N THR A 60 -8.71 -10.42 -0.83
CA THR A 60 -7.46 -9.97 -1.48
C THR A 60 -7.24 -10.66 -2.82
N SER A 61 -7.46 -11.98 -2.89
CA SER A 61 -7.33 -12.74 -4.14
C SER A 61 -8.34 -12.29 -5.20
N ASP A 62 -9.57 -11.93 -4.81
CA ASP A 62 -10.53 -11.34 -5.76
C ASP A 62 -9.98 -10.04 -6.36
N VAL A 63 -9.41 -9.15 -5.53
CA VAL A 63 -8.83 -7.89 -5.97
C VAL A 63 -7.64 -8.11 -6.90
N GLU A 64 -6.77 -9.09 -6.62
CA GLU A 64 -5.64 -9.44 -7.48
C GLU A 64 -6.08 -9.94 -8.86
N HIS A 65 -7.06 -10.84 -8.91
CA HIS A 65 -7.58 -11.35 -10.19
C HIS A 65 -8.27 -10.27 -11.03
N ILE A 66 -9.03 -9.38 -10.37
CA ILE A 66 -9.63 -8.22 -11.03
C ILE A 66 -8.56 -7.28 -11.56
N ALA A 67 -7.55 -6.93 -10.75
CA ALA A 67 -6.48 -6.04 -11.17
C ALA A 67 -5.71 -6.59 -12.37
N SER A 68 -5.34 -7.88 -12.32
CA SER A 68 -4.63 -8.58 -13.40
C SER A 68 -5.39 -8.56 -14.73
N THR A 69 -6.73 -8.61 -14.69
CA THR A 69 -7.58 -8.48 -15.89
C THR A 69 -7.37 -7.16 -16.65
N PHE A 70 -6.92 -6.11 -15.94
CA PHE A 70 -6.68 -4.77 -16.49
C PHE A 70 -5.19 -4.39 -16.53
N GLY A 71 -4.28 -5.34 -16.31
CA GLY A 71 -2.83 -5.08 -16.28
C GLY A 71 -2.39 -4.23 -15.09
N LEU A 72 -3.13 -4.30 -13.98
CA LEU A 72 -2.85 -3.59 -12.72
C LEU A 72 -2.43 -4.57 -11.62
N THR A 73 -1.86 -4.03 -10.56
CA THR A 73 -1.63 -4.74 -9.29
C THR A 73 -2.81 -4.52 -8.33
N SER A 74 -2.96 -5.39 -7.33
CA SER A 74 -3.94 -5.16 -6.25
C SER A 74 -3.65 -3.87 -5.48
N LEU A 75 -2.36 -3.51 -5.34
CA LEU A 75 -1.94 -2.24 -4.74
C LEU A 75 -2.51 -1.03 -5.47
N ASP A 76 -2.53 -1.03 -6.81
CA ASP A 76 -3.12 0.07 -7.59
C ASP A 76 -4.60 0.29 -7.23
N ILE A 77 -5.35 -0.77 -6.97
CA ILE A 77 -6.76 -0.68 -6.55
C ILE A 77 -6.86 -0.11 -5.14
N TYR A 78 -6.06 -0.62 -4.20
CA TYR A 78 -6.08 -0.12 -2.82
C TYR A 78 -5.67 1.35 -2.74
N THR A 79 -4.63 1.77 -3.46
CA THR A 79 -4.20 3.17 -3.51
C THR A 79 -5.28 4.09 -4.09
N ARG A 80 -6.01 3.64 -5.12
CA ARG A 80 -7.16 4.41 -5.67
C ARG A 80 -8.30 4.50 -4.67
N ALA A 81 -8.54 3.45 -3.88
CA ALA A 81 -9.58 3.42 -2.87
C ALA A 81 -9.31 4.35 -1.67
N LEU A 82 -8.04 4.73 -1.43
CA LEU A 82 -7.69 5.73 -0.40
C LEU A 82 -8.31 7.12 -0.69
N GLY A 83 -8.57 7.44 -1.96
CA GLY A 83 -8.94 8.79 -2.38
C GLY A 83 -7.74 9.73 -2.48
N SER A 84 -7.92 10.88 -3.16
CA SER A 84 -6.81 11.73 -3.59
C SER A 84 -5.92 12.25 -2.46
N ASP A 85 -6.50 12.65 -1.32
CA ASP A 85 -5.73 13.23 -0.23
C ASP A 85 -5.00 12.17 0.60
N ALA A 86 -5.64 11.05 0.91
CA ALA A 86 -4.98 9.96 1.61
C ALA A 86 -3.92 9.26 0.73
N ALA A 87 -4.14 9.16 -0.58
CA ALA A 87 -3.12 8.69 -1.52
C ALA A 87 -1.92 9.66 -1.58
N ARG A 88 -2.16 10.99 -1.55
CA ARG A 88 -1.08 11.98 -1.49
C ARG A 88 -0.30 11.90 -0.19
N ALA A 89 -0.98 11.73 0.95
CA ALA A 89 -0.35 11.51 2.25
C ALA A 89 0.44 10.19 2.29
N TYR A 90 -0.09 9.12 1.70
CA TYR A 90 0.63 7.86 1.48
C TYR A 90 1.92 8.10 0.68
N ALA A 91 1.83 8.76 -0.47
CA ALA A 91 3.00 9.01 -1.30
C ALA A 91 4.03 9.94 -0.61
N ALA A 92 3.56 10.89 0.21
CA ALA A 92 4.44 11.77 0.98
C ALA A 92 5.22 10.98 2.04
N ARG A 93 4.57 10.09 2.81
CA ARG A 93 5.26 9.28 3.83
C ARG A 93 6.31 8.32 3.23
N GLU A 94 6.04 7.79 2.04
CA GLU A 94 6.99 6.95 1.28
C GLU A 94 8.20 7.74 0.76
N ARG A 95 8.09 9.07 0.69
CA ARG A 95 9.17 9.97 0.27
C ARG A 95 9.91 10.59 1.45
N GLU A 96 9.23 10.81 2.57
CA GLU A 96 9.76 11.46 3.77
C GLU A 96 10.94 10.70 4.38
N PHE A 97 11.01 9.37 4.20
CA PHE A 97 12.12 8.54 4.66
C PHE A 97 12.87 7.87 3.50
N ARG A 98 13.35 8.66 2.54
CA ARG A 98 14.29 8.18 1.51
C ARG A 98 15.68 8.68 1.82
N VAL A 99 16.57 7.76 2.19
CA VAL A 99 18.01 8.01 2.17
C VAL A 99 18.42 8.03 0.71
N THR A 100 18.67 9.23 0.18
CA THR A 100 19.16 9.43 -1.19
C THR A 100 20.67 9.58 -1.19
N ASP A 101 21.33 9.28 -2.31
CA ASP A 101 22.77 9.54 -2.46
C ASP A 101 23.09 11.03 -2.22
N GLU A 102 22.21 11.95 -2.65
CA GLU A 102 22.34 13.38 -2.35
C GLU A 102 22.31 13.67 -0.83
N LEU A 103 21.44 12.98 -0.06
CA LEU A 103 21.41 13.12 1.39
C LEU A 103 22.70 12.57 2.02
N VAL A 104 23.19 11.43 1.53
CA VAL A 104 24.45 10.82 1.97
C VAL A 104 25.62 11.74 1.68
N ASP A 105 25.73 12.27 0.46
CA ASP A 105 26.78 13.19 0.03
C ASP A 105 26.76 14.49 0.84
N ARG A 106 25.57 15.03 1.12
CA ARG A 106 25.43 16.23 1.95
C ARG A 106 25.93 15.98 3.38
N ILE A 107 25.56 14.84 3.99
CA ILE A 107 26.04 14.45 5.32
C ILE A 107 27.56 14.23 5.31
N ALA A 108 28.10 13.58 4.27
CA ALA A 108 29.54 13.32 4.14
C ALA A 108 30.36 14.60 3.87
N SER A 109 29.78 15.58 3.17
CA SER A 109 30.46 16.85 2.85
C SER A 109 30.56 17.81 4.05
N ARG A 110 29.63 17.68 5.01
CA ARG A 110 29.55 18.54 6.21
C ARG A 110 29.15 17.73 7.45
N PRO A 111 29.96 16.74 7.86
CA PRO A 111 29.63 15.89 9.00
C PRO A 111 29.52 16.68 10.31
N GLU A 112 30.10 17.88 10.39
CA GLU A 112 29.98 18.80 11.53
C GLU A 112 28.56 19.36 11.72
N ASP A 113 27.76 19.43 10.66
CA ASP A 113 26.37 19.92 10.72
C ASP A 113 25.40 18.84 11.24
N PHE A 114 25.83 17.58 11.26
CA PHE A 114 25.02 16.43 11.66
C PHE A 114 25.66 15.81 12.90
N GLY A 115 25.20 16.23 14.09
CA GLY A 115 25.73 15.74 15.37
C GLY A 115 25.57 14.23 15.51
N VAL A 116 26.65 13.48 15.26
CA VAL A 116 26.73 12.05 15.57
C VAL A 116 27.24 11.94 16.99
N ALA A 117 26.54 11.22 17.88
CA ALA A 117 26.97 11.03 19.27
C ALA A 117 28.42 10.49 19.39
N ALA A 118 28.89 9.79 18.36
CA ALA A 118 30.27 9.32 18.23
C ALA A 118 31.32 10.45 18.11
N ASN A 119 30.96 11.64 17.61
CA ASN A 119 31.89 12.77 17.45
C ASN A 119 32.26 13.42 18.79
N ASP A 120 31.35 13.34 19.76
CA ASP A 120 31.51 13.84 21.13
C ASP A 120 31.90 12.73 22.12
N ASP A 121 32.05 11.50 21.64
CA ASP A 121 32.44 10.36 22.47
C ASP A 121 33.89 10.56 22.97
N PRO A 122 34.14 10.54 24.29
CA PRO A 122 35.49 10.67 24.85
C PRO A 122 36.44 9.54 24.43
N ASN A 123 35.89 8.40 23.99
CA ASN A 123 36.62 7.24 23.50
C ASN A 123 36.72 7.20 21.97
N LYS A 124 36.30 8.23 21.24
CA LYS A 124 36.28 8.24 19.75
C LYS A 124 37.63 7.94 19.07
N THR A 125 38.74 8.09 19.79
CA THR A 125 40.08 7.82 19.27
C THR A 125 40.57 6.40 19.53
N LEU A 126 39.87 5.59 20.33
CA LEU A 126 40.29 4.22 20.67
C LEU A 126 40.27 3.29 19.44
N GLU A 127 39.40 3.54 18.47
CA GLU A 127 39.38 2.81 17.20
C GLU A 127 40.71 2.93 16.44
N ALA A 128 41.43 4.05 16.58
CA ALA A 128 42.74 4.25 15.96
C ALA A 128 43.86 3.41 16.60
N GLU A 129 43.66 2.95 17.84
CA GLU A 129 44.58 2.09 18.58
C GLU A 129 44.31 0.60 18.33
N THR A 130 43.21 0.29 17.61
CA THR A 130 42.87 -1.10 17.29
C THR A 130 43.87 -1.63 16.26
N PRO A 131 44.67 -2.66 16.59
CA PRO A 131 45.62 -3.24 15.65
C PRO A 131 44.87 -3.72 14.40
N ARG A 132 45.37 -3.35 13.22
CA ARG A 132 44.88 -3.95 11.98
C ARG A 132 45.66 -5.23 11.75
N ASP A 133 44.95 -6.36 11.70
CA ASP A 133 45.49 -7.65 11.28
C ASP A 133 46.01 -7.62 9.83
#